data_AF-A0A841TE63-F1
#
_entry.id   AF-A0A841TE63-F1
#
_cell.length_a   1.000
_cell.length_b   1.000
_cell.length_c   1.000
_cell.angle_alpha   90.00
_cell.angle_beta   90.00
_cell.angle_gamma   90.00
#
_symmetry.space_group_name_H-M   'P 1'
#
loop_
_entity.id
_entity.type
_entity.pdbx_description
1 polymer ?
#
loop_
_entity_poly.entity_id
_entity_poly.type
_entity_poly.pdbx_seq_one_letter_code
_entity_poly.pdbx_strand_id
1 'polypeptide(L)'
;MDTTTIVSLVKASLGFTSSVRDTYLTTIAEGVVRELQEEKGLALDGTNPYHLQFVVDYAAWRYKSRDEPGGMPRHLQYRLHNLMVHSGGAAT
;
A
#
# COMPACT_ATOMS: atom_id res chain seq x y z
N MET A 1 10.82 0.42 3.84
CA MET A 1 10.31 -0.40 2.73
C MET A 1 10.92 0.11 1.44
N ASP A 2 11.20 -0.77 0.48
CA ASP A 2 11.80 -0.38 -0.79
C ASP A 2 10.73 0.06 -1.81
N THR A 3 10.70 1.35 -2.14
CA THR A 3 9.69 1.93 -3.04
C THR A 3 9.79 1.40 -4.46
N THR A 4 10.99 1.10 -4.95
CA THR A 4 11.21 0.54 -6.30
C THR A 4 10.57 -0.84 -6.44
N THR A 5 10.68 -1.67 -5.42
CA THR A 5 10.02 -2.98 -5.35
C THR A 5 8.50 -2.81 -5.34
N ILE A 6 7.96 -1.90 -4.52
CA ILE A 6 6.51 -1.62 -4.46
C ILE A 6 5.99 -1.19 -5.83
N VAL A 7 6.65 -0.22 -6.49
CA VAL A 7 6.23 0.27 -7.82
C VAL A 7 6.28 -0.83 -8.87
N SER A 8 7.29 -1.70 -8.83
CA SER A 8 7.40 -2.85 -9.74
C SER A 8 6.25 -3.83 -9.58
N LEU A 9 5.88 -4.13 -8.32
CA LEU A 9 4.76 -5.01 -8.00
C LEU A 9 3.40 -4.37 -8.32
N VAL A 10 3.24 -3.07 -8.10
CA VAL A 10 2.03 -2.32 -8.49
C VAL A 10 1.87 -2.36 -10.01
N LYS A 11 2.94 -2.15 -10.78
CA LYS A 11 2.90 -2.29 -12.23
C LYS A 11 2.48 -3.68 -12.67
N ALA A 12 3.04 -4.72 -12.06
CA ALA A 12 2.64 -6.10 -12.34
C ALA A 12 1.16 -6.35 -12.04
N SER A 13 0.64 -5.83 -10.92
CA SER A 13 -0.78 -5.93 -10.52
C SER A 13 -1.72 -5.17 -11.48
N LEU A 14 -1.28 -4.02 -12.01
CA LEU A 14 -2.04 -3.20 -12.95
C LEU A 14 -1.89 -3.66 -14.41
N GLY A 15 -0.96 -4.58 -14.71
CA GLY A 15 -0.65 -5.00 -16.08
C GLY A 15 0.15 -3.97 -16.89
N PHE A 16 0.89 -3.07 -16.24
CA PHE A 16 1.70 -2.05 -16.90
C PHE A 16 3.11 -2.56 -17.22
N THR A 17 3.55 -2.30 -18.44
CA THR A 17 4.91 -2.61 -18.91
C THR A 17 5.75 -1.35 -19.20
N SER A 18 5.10 -0.18 -19.30
CA SER A 18 5.73 1.10 -19.60
C SER A 18 6.12 1.86 -18.33
N SER A 19 7.17 2.66 -18.42
CA SER A 19 7.69 3.51 -17.34
C SER A 19 7.08 4.92 -17.29
N VAL A 20 6.18 5.28 -18.22
CA VAL A 20 5.59 6.64 -18.32
C VAL A 20 4.92 7.10 -17.01
N ARG A 21 4.41 6.16 -16.22
CA ARG A 21 3.69 6.43 -14.97
C ARG A 21 4.54 6.19 -13.72
N ASP A 22 5.81 5.83 -13.85
CA ASP A 22 6.66 5.43 -12.72
C ASP A 22 6.79 6.56 -11.70
N THR A 23 6.98 7.80 -12.15
CA THR A 23 7.03 8.97 -11.26
C THR A 23 5.75 9.10 -10.43
N TYR A 24 4.59 8.95 -11.07
CA TYR A 24 3.31 9.08 -10.39
C TYR A 24 3.04 7.91 -9.43
N LEU A 25 3.33 6.68 -9.85
CA LEU A 25 3.22 5.49 -9.00
C LEU A 25 4.18 5.55 -7.80
N THR A 26 5.36 6.14 -7.97
CA THR A 26 6.33 6.36 -6.89
C THR A 26 5.74 7.29 -5.84
N THR A 27 5.19 8.44 -6.24
CA THR A 27 4.52 9.37 -5.31
C THR A 27 3.35 8.73 -4.57
N ILE A 28 2.55 7.89 -5.24
CA ILE A 28 1.46 7.15 -4.58
C ILE A 28 2.01 6.15 -3.57
N ALA A 29 3.03 5.36 -3.95
CA ALA A 29 3.62 4.36 -3.07
C ALA A 29 4.24 5.00 -1.81
N GLU A 30 4.99 6.11 -1.99
CA GLU A 30 5.56 6.88 -0.88
C GLU A 30 4.47 7.46 0.02
N GLY A 31 3.42 8.03 -0.56
CA GLY A 31 2.28 8.55 0.19
C GLY A 31 1.59 7.48 1.03
N VAL A 32 1.37 6.29 0.46
CA VAL A 32 0.76 5.15 1.18
C VAL A 32 1.66 4.68 2.32
N VAL A 33 2.96 4.53 2.09
CA VAL A 33 3.90 4.09 3.14
C VAL A 33 3.93 5.12 4.28
N ARG A 34 4.03 6.41 3.97
CA ARG A 34 4.02 7.48 4.98
C ARG A 34 2.70 7.54 5.74
N GLU A 35 1.55 7.45 5.06
CA GLU A 35 0.25 7.43 5.73
C GLU A 35 0.14 6.28 6.73
N LEU A 36 0.58 5.08 6.34
CA LEU A 36 0.53 3.91 7.21
C LEU A 36 1.51 4.01 8.39
N GLN A 37 2.72 4.53 8.18
CA GLN A 37 3.73 4.63 9.24
C GLN A 37 3.51 5.82 10.16
N GLU A 38 3.29 7.01 9.62
CA GLU A 38 3.24 8.26 10.37
C GLU A 38 1.84 8.54 10.94
N GLU A 39 0.77 8.33 10.17
CA GLU A 39 -0.58 8.65 10.65
C GLU A 39 -1.28 7.48 11.35
N LYS A 40 -1.07 6.26 10.84
CA LYS A 40 -1.68 5.05 11.42
C LYS A 40 -0.79 4.35 12.45
N GLY A 41 0.48 4.77 12.57
CA GLY A 41 1.43 4.20 13.53
C GLY A 41 1.82 2.75 13.27
N LEU A 42 1.67 2.25 12.03
CA LEU A 42 1.98 0.87 11.68
C LEU A 42 3.48 0.68 11.48
N ALA A 43 4.06 -0.31 12.18
CA ALA A 43 5.42 -0.77 11.93
C ALA A 43 5.45 -1.67 10.68
N LEU A 44 5.55 -1.06 9.50
CA LEU A 44 5.67 -1.79 8.24
C LEU A 44 7.05 -2.45 8.10
N ASP A 45 7.03 -3.71 7.68
CA ASP A 45 8.22 -4.54 7.46
C ASP A 45 8.22 -4.96 5.99
N GLY A 46 9.24 -4.52 5.24
CA GLY A 46 9.36 -4.83 3.82
C GLY A 46 9.71 -6.28 3.53
N THR A 47 10.17 -7.04 4.53
CA THR A 47 10.47 -8.46 4.42
C THR A 47 9.24 -9.34 4.65
N ASN A 48 8.22 -8.80 5.32
CA ASN A 48 6.95 -9.48 5.53
C ASN A 48 6.07 -9.38 4.27
N PRO A 49 5.80 -10.50 3.58
CA PRO A 49 4.99 -10.50 2.35
C PRO A 49 3.58 -9.93 2.55
N TYR A 50 2.99 -10.10 3.74
CA TYR A 50 1.66 -9.55 4.06
C TYR A 50 1.66 -8.03 4.08
N HIS A 51 2.69 -7.42 4.66
CA HIS A 51 2.85 -5.96 4.71
C HIS A 51 3.10 -5.43 3.29
N LEU A 52 3.99 -6.09 2.55
CA LEU A 52 4.33 -5.70 1.18
C LEU A 52 3.11 -5.79 0.24
N GLN A 53 2.38 -6.91 0.24
CA GLN A 53 1.19 -7.05 -0.59
C GLN A 53 0.10 -6.07 -0.21
N PHE A 54 -0.09 -5.76 1.09
CA PHE A 54 -1.06 -4.76 1.50
C PHE A 54 -0.74 -3.37 0.95
N VAL A 55 0.52 -2.94 1.04
CA VAL A 55 0.97 -1.65 0.48
C VAL A 55 0.79 -1.62 -1.03
N VAL A 56 1.14 -2.70 -1.73
CA VAL A 56 0.96 -2.82 -3.19
C VAL A 56 -0.51 -2.72 -3.58
N ASP A 57 -1.40 -3.47 -2.93
CA ASP A 57 -2.83 -3.47 -3.23
C ASP A 57 -3.46 -2.10 -2.93
N TYR A 58 -3.04 -1.46 -1.83
CA TYR A 58 -3.53 -0.15 -1.46
C TYR A 58 -3.06 0.93 -2.44
N ALA A 59 -1.78 0.91 -2.85
CA ALA A 59 -1.25 1.83 -3.86
C ALA A 59 -1.93 1.63 -5.23
N ALA A 60 -2.15 0.38 -5.64
CA ALA A 60 -2.87 0.07 -6.87
C ALA A 60 -4.32 0.56 -6.83
N TRP A 61 -4.99 0.44 -5.68
CA TRP A 61 -6.32 0.99 -5.47
C TRP A 61 -6.32 2.53 -5.53
N ARG A 62 -5.40 3.21 -4.83
CA ARG A 62 -5.29 4.68 -4.86
C ARG A 62 -5.10 5.22 -6.27
N TYR A 63 -4.33 4.52 -7.10
CA TYR A 63 -4.16 4.85 -8.51
C TYR A 63 -5.48 4.71 -9.30
N LYS A 64 -6.22 3.61 -9.09
CA LYS A 64 -7.50 3.34 -9.80
C LYS A 64 -8.64 4.26 -9.37
N SER A 65 -8.74 4.55 -8.07
CA SER A 65 -9.87 5.29 -7.49
C SER A 65 -9.69 6.81 -7.50
N ARG A 66 -8.79 7.34 -8.34
CA ARG A 66 -8.66 8.79 -8.56
C ARG A 66 -9.96 9.42 -9.03
N ASP A 67 -10.70 8.71 -9.87
CA ASP A 67 -11.88 9.22 -10.57
C ASP A 67 -13.21 8.66 -9.99
N GLU A 68 -13.17 7.82 -8.95
CA GLU A 68 -14.35 7.24 -8.31
C GLU A 68 -14.69 7.94 -6.98
N PRO A 69 -15.92 8.49 -6.83
CA PRO A 69 -16.43 8.92 -5.53
C PRO A 69 -16.85 7.69 -4.72
N GLY A 70 -15.86 6.97 -4.20
CA GLY A 70 -16.04 5.79 -3.37
C GLY A 70 -14.97 5.73 -2.29
N GLY A 71 -15.38 5.57 -1.04
CA GLY A 71 -14.45 5.29 0.05
C GLY A 71 -13.69 3.98 -0.16
N MET A 72 -12.65 3.75 0.64
CA MET A 72 -11.83 2.53 0.59
C MET A 72 -12.70 1.26 0.56
N PRO A 73 -12.45 0.30 -0.36
CA PRO A 73 -13.15 -0.97 -0.43
C PRO A 73 -13.13 -1.73 0.89
N ARG A 74 -14.23 -2.41 1.21
CA ARG A 74 -14.40 -3.15 2.47
C ARG A 74 -13.30 -4.16 2.74
N HIS A 75 -12.79 -4.85 1.71
CA HIS A 75 -11.71 -5.82 1.86
C HIS A 75 -10.37 -5.18 2.26
N LEU A 76 -10.07 -3.97 1.76
CA LEU A 76 -8.89 -3.21 2.19
C LEU A 76 -9.06 -2.69 3.61
N GLN A 77 -10.26 -2.24 3.98
CA GLN A 77 -10.56 -1.84 5.36
C GLN A 77 -10.34 -3.01 6.35
N TYR A 78 -10.83 -4.20 6.03
CA TYR A 78 -10.61 -5.38 6.88
C TYR A 78 -9.13 -5.76 6.99
N ARG A 79 -8.36 -5.71 5.89
CA ARG A 79 -6.92 -5.98 5.93
C ARG A 79 -6.15 -4.95 6.75
N LEU A 80 -6.51 -3.66 6.62
CA LEU A 80 -5.94 -2.59 7.44
C LEU A 80 -6.23 -2.83 8.92
N HIS A 81 -7.48 -3.18 9.25
CA HIS A 81 -7.86 -3.52 10.62
C HIS A 81 -7.04 -4.69 11.17
N ASN A 82 -6.91 -5.77 10.41
CA ASN A 82 -6.11 -6.92 10.82
C ASN A 82 -4.63 -6.55 11.02
N LEU A 83 -4.06 -5.71 10.17
CA LEU A 83 -2.70 -5.19 10.31
C LEU A 83 -2.53 -4.37 11.60
N MET A 84 -3.47 -3.48 11.91
CA MET A 84 -3.44 -2.68 13.14
C MET A 84 -3.52 -3.56 14.39
N VAL A 85 -4.38 -4.58 14.38
CA VAL A 85 -4.51 -5.54 15.50
C VAL A 85 -3.25 -6.39 15.65
N HIS A 86 -2.67 -6.90 14.55
CA HIS A 86 -1.44 -7.69 14.60
C HIS A 86 -0.23 -6.86 15.03
N SER A 87 -0.13 -5.61 14.58
CA SER A 87 0.94 -4.70 14.98
C SER A 87 0.82 -4.21 16.42
N GLY A 88 -0.40 -4.19 16.99
CA GLY A 88 -0.67 -3.83 18.39
C GLY A 88 -0.54 -4.98 19.39
N GLY A 89 -0.37 -6.22 18.92
CA GLY A 89 -0.23 -7.41 19.79
C GLY A 89 1.15 -7.57 20.44
N ALA A 90 2.14 -6.75 20.07
CA ALA A 90 3.46 -6.71 20.69
C ALA A 90 3.47 -5.77 21.91
N ALA A 91 2.64 -6.08 22.92
CA ALA A 91 2.73 -5.48 24.24
C ALA A 91 2.78 -6.61 25.28
N THR A 92 4.01 -7.06 25.57
CA THR A 92 4.37 -7.79 26.78
C THR A 92 5.62 -7.17 27.36
#